data_AF-A0A4D8PUC0-F1
#
_entry.id   AF-A0A4D8PUC0-F1
#
_cell.length_a   1.000
_cell.length_b   1.000
_cell.length_c   1.000
_cell.angle_alpha   90.00
_cell.angle_beta   90.00
_cell.angle_gamma   90.00
#
_symmetry.space_group_name_H-M   'P 1'
#
loop_
_entity.id
_entity.type
_entity.pdbx_description
1 polymer ?
#
loop_
_entity_poly.entity_id
_entity_poly.type
_entity_poly.pdbx_seq_one_letter_code
_entity_poly.pdbx_strand_id
1 'polypeptide(L)'
;MTSTLNVCALALTCALVPAILTAAPAAANEKPAGGGCPWAQDVKLDLNGKTLTLNQEAFSAKGEPLDLEGYQIFPLLDQLKLRILGPRGQEWEAGLTRLSGGKRCQAFYVGKPFQVSDETGDHNSLILVR
;
A
#
# COMPACT_ATOMS: atom_id res chain seq x y z
N MET A 1 -42.30 68.34 12.54
CA MET A 1 -42.51 67.96 13.94
C MET A 1 -41.65 66.74 14.24
N THR A 2 -40.75 66.88 15.20
CA THR A 2 -39.91 65.82 15.78
C THR A 2 -40.74 64.71 16.39
N SER A 3 -40.32 63.44 16.22
CA SER A 3 -40.41 62.46 17.30
C SER A 3 -39.59 61.20 17.02
N THR A 4 -38.63 61.00 17.90
CA THR A 4 -37.81 59.82 18.13
C THR A 4 -38.65 58.61 18.54
N LEU A 5 -38.31 57.41 18.06
CA LEU A 5 -38.64 56.16 18.75
C LEU A 5 -37.36 55.37 18.99
N ASN A 6 -36.97 55.44 20.25
CA ASN A 6 -36.00 54.59 20.93
C ASN A 6 -36.72 53.31 21.40
N VAL A 7 -35.92 52.36 21.90
CA VAL A 7 -36.26 51.21 22.76
C VAL A 7 -36.35 49.84 22.07
N CYS A 8 -35.17 49.22 22.04
CA CYS A 8 -34.82 47.95 22.68
C CYS A 8 -35.71 46.70 22.56
N ALA A 9 -34.98 45.63 22.22
CA ALA A 9 -35.04 44.28 22.78
C ALA A 9 -36.08 43.32 22.19
N LEU A 10 -35.59 42.40 21.36
CA LEU A 10 -35.84 40.98 21.62
C LEU A 10 -34.66 40.15 21.10
N ALA A 11 -34.03 39.45 22.04
CA ALA A 11 -32.88 38.58 21.83
C ALA A 11 -33.27 37.39 20.96
N LEU A 12 -32.61 37.24 19.80
CA LEU A 12 -32.70 36.04 18.98
C LEU A 12 -31.49 35.15 19.29
N THR A 13 -31.68 34.18 20.17
CA THR A 13 -30.72 33.12 20.45
C THR A 13 -30.60 32.19 19.25
N CYS A 14 -29.69 32.49 18.33
CA CYS A 14 -29.22 31.52 17.33
C CYS A 14 -28.26 30.53 18.01
N ALA A 15 -28.79 29.38 18.42
CA ALA A 15 -27.98 28.23 18.80
C ALA A 15 -27.28 27.68 17.53
N LEU A 16 -26.04 28.11 17.28
CA LEU A 16 -25.13 27.40 16.39
C LEU A 16 -24.76 26.07 17.04
N VAL A 17 -25.18 24.96 16.43
CA VAL A 17 -24.60 23.64 16.67
C VAL A 17 -23.30 23.56 15.87
N PRO A 18 -22.11 23.49 16.50
CA PRO A 18 -20.91 23.13 15.77
C PRO A 18 -20.95 21.62 15.54
N ALA A 19 -21.17 21.22 14.29
CA ALA A 19 -20.85 19.87 13.84
C ALA A 19 -19.34 19.68 13.96
N ILE A 20 -18.90 19.13 15.09
CA ILE A 20 -17.53 18.68 15.29
C ILE A 20 -17.35 17.45 14.39
N LEU A 21 -16.91 17.66 13.15
CA LEU A 21 -16.32 16.59 12.35
C LEU A 21 -15.08 16.12 13.10
N THR A 22 -15.20 15.00 13.80
CA THR A 22 -14.06 14.22 14.28
C THR A 22 -13.36 13.64 13.06
N ALA A 23 -12.49 14.44 12.43
CA ALA A 23 -11.43 13.91 11.60
C ALA A 23 -10.54 13.08 12.52
N ALA A 24 -10.74 11.76 12.51
CA ALA A 24 -9.76 10.85 13.10
C ALA A 24 -8.41 11.16 12.45
N PRO A 25 -7.34 11.44 13.21
CA PRO A 25 -6.04 11.60 12.61
C PRO A 25 -5.72 10.27 11.92
N ALA A 26 -5.44 10.32 10.63
CA ALA A 26 -4.76 9.22 9.97
C ALA A 26 -3.47 9.02 10.77
N ALA A 27 -3.34 7.87 11.43
CA ALA A 27 -2.12 7.50 12.13
C ALA A 27 -1.02 7.36 11.06
N ALA A 28 -0.30 8.44 10.82
CA ALA A 28 1.00 8.38 10.20
C ALA A 28 1.83 7.46 11.10
N ASN A 29 2.34 6.36 10.54
CA ASN A 29 3.28 5.49 11.22
C ASN A 29 4.56 6.32 11.42
N GLU A 30 4.66 7.03 12.54
CA GLU A 30 5.80 7.85 12.89
C GLU A 30 7.01 6.93 13.05
N LYS A 31 7.95 7.04 12.10
CA LYS A 31 9.27 6.42 12.24
C LYS A 31 10.01 7.03 13.43
N PRO A 32 10.80 6.22 14.18
CA PRO A 32 11.59 6.74 15.27
C PRO A 32 12.67 7.69 14.72
N ALA A 33 12.86 8.80 15.44
CA ALA A 33 13.96 9.72 15.22
C ALA A 33 15.31 9.01 15.42
N GLY A 34 16.10 8.88 14.35
CA GLY A 34 17.51 8.49 14.42
C GLY A 34 17.94 7.40 13.41
N GLY A 35 18.72 7.79 12.40
CA GLY A 35 19.62 6.89 11.63
C GLY A 35 19.00 5.90 10.63
N GLY A 36 17.69 5.68 10.63
CA GLY A 36 17.01 4.77 9.71
C GLY A 36 16.84 5.32 8.29
N CYS A 37 16.81 4.42 7.30
CA CYS A 37 16.56 4.79 5.91
C CYS A 37 15.15 5.40 5.76
N PRO A 38 14.97 6.70 5.41
CA PRO A 38 13.67 7.36 5.48
C PRO A 38 12.60 6.73 4.56
N TRP A 39 13.02 6.10 3.47
CA TRP A 39 12.10 5.45 2.51
C TRP A 39 11.73 4.01 2.85
N ALA A 40 12.36 3.41 3.86
CA ALA A 40 12.05 2.04 4.27
C ALA A 40 10.61 1.96 4.81
N GLN A 41 9.71 1.28 4.13
CA GLN A 41 8.32 1.12 4.56
C GLN A 41 7.86 -0.30 4.25
N ASP A 42 6.92 -0.81 5.04
CA ASP A 42 6.30 -2.09 4.68
C ASP A 42 5.51 -1.93 3.38
N VAL A 43 5.66 -2.91 2.50
CA VAL A 43 4.98 -2.95 1.22
C VAL A 43 3.72 -3.79 1.37
N LYS A 44 2.57 -3.22 1.02
CA LYS A 44 1.29 -3.93 0.98
C LYS A 44 0.97 -4.31 -0.46
N LEU A 45 0.78 -5.60 -0.72
CA LEU A 45 0.43 -6.13 -2.03
C LEU A 45 -0.97 -6.74 -1.96
N ASP A 46 -1.89 -6.20 -2.74
CA ASP A 46 -3.23 -6.76 -2.88
C ASP A 46 -3.25 -7.76 -4.04
N LEU A 47 -3.36 -9.05 -3.70
CA LEU A 47 -3.39 -10.18 -4.63
C LEU A 47 -4.68 -10.97 -4.42
N ASN A 48 -5.52 -11.05 -5.45
CA ASN A 48 -6.75 -11.85 -5.44
C ASN A 48 -7.65 -11.60 -4.20
N GLY A 49 -7.81 -10.33 -3.81
CA GLY A 49 -8.62 -9.94 -2.64
C GLY A 49 -7.94 -10.12 -1.28
N LYS A 50 -6.66 -10.50 -1.26
CA LYS A 50 -5.85 -10.67 -0.04
C LYS A 50 -4.69 -9.67 -0.03
N THR A 51 -4.44 -9.05 1.12
CA THR A 51 -3.31 -8.13 1.30
C THR A 51 -2.13 -8.86 1.94
N LEU A 52 -1.02 -8.99 1.22
CA LEU A 52 0.26 -9.46 1.76
C LEU A 52 1.10 -8.27 2.21
N THR A 53 1.76 -8.39 3.36
CA THR A 53 2.67 -7.35 3.87
C THR A 53 4.11 -7.85 3.80
N LEU A 54 4.96 -7.14 3.05
CA LEU A 54 6.37 -7.46 2.90
C LEU A 54 7.21 -6.40 3.60
N ASN A 55 8.10 -6.83 4.48
CA ASN A 55 9.11 -5.96 5.07
C ASN A 55 10.21 -5.64 4.06
N GLN A 56 10.92 -4.53 4.22
CA GLN A 56 12.07 -4.16 3.39
C GLN A 56 13.21 -5.18 3.41
N GLU A 57 13.32 -5.97 4.48
CA GLU A 57 14.26 -7.10 4.57
C GLU A 57 14.02 -8.19 3.51
N ALA A 58 12.78 -8.30 2.99
CA ALA A 58 12.46 -9.21 1.91
C ALA A 58 13.22 -8.89 0.62
N PHE A 59 13.65 -7.65 0.42
CA PHE A 59 14.38 -7.19 -0.77
C PHE A 59 15.89 -7.21 -0.56
N SER A 60 16.40 -8.29 0.05
CA SER A 60 17.84 -8.47 0.24
C SER A 60 18.52 -9.01 -1.02
N ALA A 61 19.78 -8.64 -1.24
CA ALA A 61 20.57 -9.08 -2.39
C ALA A 61 20.82 -10.60 -2.46
N LYS A 62 20.40 -11.36 -1.43
CA LYS A 62 20.54 -12.82 -1.39
C LYS A 62 19.54 -13.53 -2.31
N GLY A 63 18.51 -12.82 -2.81
CA GLY A 63 17.60 -13.35 -3.84
C GLY A 63 16.81 -14.59 -3.42
N GLU A 64 16.73 -14.86 -2.12
CA GLU A 64 16.02 -16.02 -1.61
C GLU A 64 14.50 -15.83 -1.79
N PRO A 65 13.78 -16.86 -2.27
CA PRO A 65 12.33 -16.81 -2.33
C PRO A 65 11.75 -16.70 -0.92
N LEU A 66 10.83 -15.76 -0.72
CA LEU A 66 10.12 -15.62 0.54
C LEU A 66 8.77 -16.35 0.44
N ASP A 67 8.47 -17.19 1.42
CA ASP A 67 7.14 -17.81 1.54
C ASP A 67 6.30 -16.99 2.52
N LEU A 68 5.18 -16.44 2.02
CA LEU A 68 4.21 -15.71 2.82
C LEU A 68 2.81 -16.24 2.53
N GLU A 69 2.25 -16.91 3.52
CA GLU A 69 0.85 -17.36 3.51
C GLU A 69 0.48 -18.19 2.27
N GLY A 70 1.41 -19.03 1.81
CA GLY A 70 1.25 -19.90 0.63
C GLY A 70 1.57 -19.21 -0.70
N TYR A 71 2.03 -17.96 -0.68
CA TYR A 71 2.58 -17.27 -1.85
C TYR A 71 4.10 -17.30 -1.79
N GLN A 72 4.72 -17.68 -2.90
CA GLN A 72 6.16 -17.64 -3.05
C GLN A 72 6.58 -16.38 -3.81
N ILE A 73 7.36 -15.53 -3.15
CA ILE A 73 7.74 -14.21 -3.64
C ILE A 73 9.20 -14.22 -4.03
N PHE A 74 9.48 -13.79 -5.26
CA PHE A 74 10.80 -13.75 -5.86
C PHE A 74 11.17 -12.29 -6.17
N PRO A 75 11.95 -11.64 -5.29
CA PRO A 75 12.46 -10.29 -5.53
C PRO A 75 13.66 -10.35 -6.48
N LEU A 76 13.39 -10.21 -7.78
CA LEU A 76 14.41 -10.19 -8.83
C LEU A 76 15.01 -8.78 -8.94
N LEU A 77 15.90 -8.45 -8.00
CA LEU A 77 16.42 -7.09 -7.83
C LEU A 77 17.21 -6.56 -9.04
N ASP A 78 17.91 -7.43 -9.77
CA ASP A 78 18.67 -7.06 -10.98
C ASP A 78 17.75 -6.65 -12.14
N GLN A 79 16.55 -7.23 -12.19
CA GLN A 79 15.52 -6.91 -13.18
C GLN A 79 14.55 -5.83 -12.68
N LEU A 80 14.73 -5.37 -11.42
CA LEU A 80 13.78 -4.51 -10.72
C LEU A 80 12.34 -5.05 -10.87
N LYS A 81 12.18 -6.35 -10.62
CA LYS A 81 10.91 -7.06 -10.78
C LYS A 81 10.60 -7.90 -9.56
N LEU A 82 9.34 -7.92 -9.15
CA LEU A 82 8.81 -8.86 -8.17
C LEU A 82 7.99 -9.88 -8.92
N ARG A 83 8.31 -11.16 -8.76
CA ARG A 83 7.52 -12.27 -9.30
C ARG A 83 6.88 -13.02 -8.15
N ILE A 84 5.61 -13.34 -8.26
CA ILE A 84 4.82 -13.89 -7.16
C ILE A 84 4.08 -15.12 -7.68
N LEU A 85 4.35 -16.27 -7.08
CA LEU A 85 3.65 -17.52 -7.36
C LEU A 85 2.61 -17.77 -6.28
N GLY A 86 1.37 -17.95 -6.69
CA GLY A 86 0.27 -18.30 -5.82
C GLY A 86 0.19 -19.81 -5.54
N PRO A 87 -0.57 -20.20 -4.51
CA PRO A 87 -0.71 -21.60 -4.10
C PRO A 87 -1.43 -22.46 -5.15
N ARG A 88 -2.06 -21.85 -6.14
CA ARG A 88 -2.81 -22.52 -7.22
C ARG A 88 -2.14 -22.36 -8.59
N GLY A 89 -0.84 -22.07 -8.65
CA GLY A 89 -0.10 -21.91 -9.91
C GLY A 89 -0.32 -20.57 -10.63
N GLN A 90 -1.09 -19.65 -10.04
CA GLN A 90 -1.21 -18.29 -10.56
C GLN A 90 0.13 -17.54 -10.44
N GLU A 91 0.45 -16.73 -11.45
CA GLU A 91 1.67 -15.92 -11.45
C GLU A 91 1.33 -14.45 -11.60
N TRP A 92 1.88 -13.62 -10.72
CA TRP A 92 1.81 -12.17 -10.79
C TRP A 92 3.20 -11.58 -10.89
N GLU A 93 3.28 -10.43 -11.55
CA GLU A 93 4.47 -9.60 -11.57
C GLU A 93 4.16 -8.19 -11.12
N ALA A 94 5.15 -7.55 -10.49
CA ALA A 94 5.11 -6.14 -10.16
C ALA A 94 6.47 -5.50 -10.43
N GLY A 95 6.47 -4.25 -10.89
CA GLY A 95 7.71 -3.48 -11.03
C GLY A 95 8.27 -3.10 -9.66
N LEU A 96 9.58 -3.14 -9.50
CA LEU A 96 10.30 -2.59 -8.35
C LEU A 96 10.92 -1.25 -8.72
N THR A 97 10.92 -0.32 -7.77
CA THR A 97 11.67 0.93 -7.88
C THR A 97 12.63 0.99 -6.71
N ARG A 98 13.94 1.04 -7.01
CA ARG A 98 14.97 1.22 -6.00
C ARG A 98 15.06 2.70 -5.61
N LEU A 99 14.88 2.98 -4.33
CA LEU A 99 15.09 4.30 -3.73
C LEU A 99 16.39 4.25 -2.94
N SER A 100 17.34 5.13 -3.27
CA SER A 100 18.67 5.13 -2.66
C SER A 100 19.09 6.51 -2.16
N GLY A 101 19.74 6.53 -1.01
CA GLY A 101 20.20 7.73 -0.30
C GLY A 101 21.58 7.50 0.25
N GLY A 102 22.57 7.76 -0.58
CA GLY A 102 23.95 7.43 -0.25
C GLY A 102 24.17 5.91 -0.12
N LYS A 103 25.28 5.53 0.52
CA LYS A 103 25.75 4.14 0.51
C LYS A 103 25.00 3.19 1.45
N ARG A 104 24.28 3.71 2.45
CA ARG A 104 23.71 2.89 3.55
C ARG A 104 22.18 2.87 3.62
N CYS A 105 21.50 3.59 2.74
CA CYS A 105 20.05 3.62 2.71
C CYS A 105 19.58 3.24 1.32
N GLN A 106 19.04 2.03 1.23
CA GLN A 106 18.33 1.52 0.07
C GLN A 106 16.99 0.98 0.54
N ALA A 107 15.94 1.28 -0.21
CA ALA A 107 14.60 0.75 -0.01
C ALA A 107 14.00 0.44 -1.39
N PHE A 108 13.01 -0.45 -1.42
CA PHE A 108 12.29 -0.79 -2.62
C PHE A 108 10.82 -0.42 -2.48
N TYR A 109 10.32 0.28 -3.48
CA TYR A 109 8.90 0.46 -3.70
C TYR A 109 8.43 -0.59 -4.70
N VAL A 110 7.23 -1.13 -4.48
CA VAL A 110 6.62 -2.13 -5.37
C VAL A 110 5.41 -1.49 -6.03
N GLY A 111 5.39 -1.55 -7.36
CA GLY A 111 4.25 -1.10 -8.16
C GLY A 111 3.05 -2.02 -7.99
N LYS A 112 1.96 -1.65 -8.67
CA LYS A 112 0.74 -2.47 -8.66
C LYS A 112 1.02 -3.83 -9.32
N PRO A 113 0.72 -4.95 -8.64
CA PRO A 113 0.87 -6.27 -9.24
C PRO A 113 -0.15 -6.46 -10.37
N PHE A 114 0.27 -7.14 -11.42
CA PHE A 114 -0.57 -7.58 -12.52
C PHE A 114 -0.36 -9.07 -12.76
N GLN A 115 -1.44 -9.77 -13.13
CA GLN A 115 -1.38 -11.20 -13.37
C GLN A 115 -0.75 -11.49 -14.73
N VAL A 116 0.21 -12.40 -14.76
CA VAL A 116 0.96 -12.78 -15.98
C VAL A 116 0.53 -14.16 -16.46
N SER A 117 0.22 -15.07 -15.53
CA SER A 117 -0.36 -16.36 -15.85
C SER A 117 -1.55 -16.64 -14.93
N ASP A 118 -2.62 -17.14 -15.52
CA ASP A 118 -3.72 -17.77 -14.81
C ASP A 118 -3.62 -19.26 -15.09
N GLU A 119 -2.59 -19.92 -14.59
CA GLU A 119 -2.52 -21.38 -14.59
C GLU A 119 -3.50 -21.95 -13.54
N THR A 120 -4.74 -21.47 -13.56
CA THR A 120 -5.94 -22.27 -13.30
C THR A 120 -6.27 -23.08 -14.58
N GLY A 121 -5.26 -23.54 -15.30
CA GLY A 121 -5.39 -24.28 -16.55
C GLY A 121 -5.30 -25.77 -16.24
N ASP A 122 -6.44 -26.45 -16.32
CA ASP A 122 -6.54 -27.90 -16.30
C ASP A 122 -5.36 -28.52 -17.07
N HIS A 123 -4.50 -29.27 -16.37
CA HIS A 123 -3.36 -30.03 -16.92
C HIS A 123 -3.78 -31.02 -18.03
N ASN A 124 -5.06 -31.10 -18.35
CA ASN A 124 -5.65 -31.91 -19.39
C ASN A 124 -5.91 -31.17 -20.72
N SER A 125 -5.64 -29.87 -20.83
CA SER A 125 -5.86 -29.11 -22.08
C SER A 125 -4.73 -29.22 -23.12
N LEU A 126 -3.63 -29.92 -22.82
CA LEU A 126 -2.50 -30.14 -23.74
C LEU A 126 -2.61 -31.40 -24.62
N ILE A 127 -3.74 -32.09 -24.64
CA ILE A 127 -3.98 -33.21 -25.58
C ILE A 127 -5.12 -32.85 -26.53
N LEU A 128 -4.89 -31.95 -27.50
CA LEU A 128 -5.66 -31.98 -28.75
C LEU A 128 -4.89 -31.26 -29.88
N VAL A 129 -3.77 -31.84 -30.31
CA VAL A 129 -3.31 -31.68 -31.70
C VAL A 129 -3.59 -33.02 -32.37
N ARG A 130 -4.67 -33.05 -33.17
CA ARG A 130 -4.99 -34.13 -34.09
C ARG A 130 -4.50 -33.76 -35.47
#